data_AF-A0A661SSH3-F1
#
_entry.id   AF-A0A661SSH3-F1
#
_cell.length_a   1.000
_cell.length_b   1.000
_cell.length_c   1.000
_cell.angle_alpha   90.00
_cell.angle_beta   90.00
_cell.angle_gamma   90.00
#
_symmetry.space_group_name_H-M   'P 1'
#
loop_
_entity.id
_entity.type
_entity.pdbx_description
1 polymer ?
#
loop_
_entity_poly.entity_id
_entity_poly.type
_entity_poly.pdbx_seq_one_letter_code
_entity_poly.pdbx_strand_id
1 'polypeptide(L)'
;MNQTPILPYSVSKVISYTNYHLDDFWEGKEPEISVVSHINQSLGNPPFFYKENSSESLKTCLSRARETICLLWKALPDQEILQELLQMRESQGIRIYLLTSTEAYHADEAQFQPLAGHFLIRIIGNSVGNLILTDPHHDPKGFAVSENPFNPEQAWIYELPSETIAQAFHFFSHTFWTEATYEIKRDGPIETGTPPYDLPPLLNPSHTLYNTESRNTLLEFFEQSQQFQELYLCSAQFDVNSPYVKWFLSQKATRKACFCPIATGNSISQVVELMEHHEIPVFSLTHKKDKFAPFQGIIGKKSENAFEGIYFLNSLNAPQKSLDLALRLDESTVQKCFQWLQSSCSIGQYWMYHKTRPLGEIRHSDSVIQWKTDATQLIEIPEKYQETKDLGSLEAKQFEDFENKATEPAFPPVPDPLSKRIEYAWQVIPPTRNKKSKADSLYKEWENFHKMADEYRASLLEKVEAIQQKKSSLADKVGFFLKQFFLGKDHKLSVIQKKMKNMEINSVIKIQEAKTVKIQL
;
A
#
# COMPACT_ATOMS: atom_id res chain seq x y z
N MET A 1 -41.72 -15.91 -44.87
CA MET A 1 -41.90 -14.82 -43.89
C MET A 1 -40.52 -14.32 -43.50
N ASN A 2 -40.22 -13.03 -43.69
CA ASN A 2 -38.98 -12.45 -43.15
C ASN A 2 -39.21 -12.22 -41.65
N GLN A 3 -38.69 -13.12 -40.82
CA GLN A 3 -38.68 -12.91 -39.38
C GLN A 3 -37.68 -11.81 -39.06
N THR A 4 -38.13 -10.76 -38.40
CA THR A 4 -37.25 -9.70 -37.88
C THR A 4 -36.26 -10.35 -36.92
N PRO A 5 -34.94 -10.17 -37.10
CA PRO A 5 -33.95 -10.79 -36.22
C PRO A 5 -34.14 -10.27 -34.79
N ILE A 6 -34.15 -11.19 -33.82
CA ILE A 6 -34.11 -10.83 -32.40
C ILE A 6 -32.72 -10.25 -32.13
N LEU A 7 -32.67 -8.95 -31.82
CA LEU A 7 -31.42 -8.23 -31.60
C LEU A 7 -30.97 -8.36 -30.14
N PRO A 8 -29.66 -8.39 -29.87
CA PRO A 8 -29.12 -8.24 -28.52
C PRO A 8 -29.61 -6.94 -27.86
N TYR A 9 -29.68 -6.94 -26.53
CA TYR A 9 -29.94 -5.72 -25.76
C TYR A 9 -28.83 -5.44 -24.75
N SER A 10 -28.64 -4.15 -24.45
CA SER A 10 -27.66 -3.68 -23.47
C SER A 10 -28.31 -3.54 -22.10
N VAL A 11 -27.57 -3.93 -21.07
CA VAL A 11 -27.94 -3.78 -19.66
C VAL A 11 -26.80 -3.05 -18.95
N SER A 12 -27.15 -2.17 -18.02
CA SER A 12 -26.18 -1.67 -17.04
C SER A 12 -26.69 -1.81 -15.61
N LYS A 13 -25.76 -2.00 -14.68
CA LYS A 13 -26.03 -2.08 -13.24
C LYS A 13 -25.02 -1.22 -12.50
N VAL A 14 -25.54 -0.37 -11.63
CA VAL A 14 -24.72 0.50 -10.79
C VAL A 14 -24.60 -0.12 -9.40
N ILE A 15 -23.37 -0.29 -8.93
CA ILE A 15 -23.09 -0.69 -7.55
C ILE A 15 -22.43 0.50 -6.82
N SER A 16 -22.95 0.83 -5.63
CA SER A 16 -22.40 1.86 -4.76
C SER A 16 -21.57 1.22 -3.65
N TYR A 17 -20.35 1.72 -3.46
CA TYR A 17 -19.41 1.32 -2.42
C TYR A 17 -19.24 2.40 -1.34
N THR A 18 -20.12 3.41 -1.31
CA THR A 18 -20.00 4.54 -0.37
C THR A 18 -19.96 4.13 1.11
N ASN A 19 -20.55 2.99 1.48
CA ASN A 19 -20.59 2.50 2.85
C ASN A 19 -19.49 1.46 3.16
N TYR A 20 -18.62 1.17 2.18
CA TYR A 20 -17.49 0.28 2.40
C TYR A 20 -16.42 1.02 3.20
N HIS A 21 -15.76 0.27 4.08
CA HIS A 21 -14.63 0.75 4.85
C HIS A 21 -13.36 0.27 4.18
N LEU A 22 -12.38 1.15 4.09
CA LEU A 22 -11.03 0.73 3.76
C LEU A 22 -10.39 0.24 5.05
N ASP A 23 -9.88 -0.98 5.03
CA ASP A 23 -9.01 -1.43 6.09
C ASP A 23 -7.66 -0.71 5.98
N ASP A 24 -7.13 -0.33 7.14
CA ASP A 24 -5.76 0.15 7.32
C ASP A 24 -5.34 1.34 6.44
N PHE A 25 -6.17 2.38 6.37
CA PHE A 25 -5.86 3.60 5.62
C PHE A 25 -5.62 4.84 6.48
N TRP A 26 -4.90 5.79 5.88
CA TRP A 26 -4.48 7.04 6.49
C TRP A 26 -4.96 8.24 5.69
N GLU A 27 -5.21 9.36 6.35
CA GLU A 27 -5.61 10.62 5.75
C GLU A 27 -4.72 11.78 6.19
N GLY A 28 -4.16 12.51 5.22
CA GLY A 28 -3.47 13.77 5.47
C GLY A 28 -4.45 14.88 5.87
N LYS A 29 -4.22 15.51 7.01
CA LYS A 29 -4.93 16.69 7.51
C LYS A 29 -3.99 17.89 7.54
N GLU A 30 -4.55 19.05 7.26
CA GLU A 30 -3.89 20.31 7.62
C GLU A 30 -3.84 20.39 9.16
N PRO A 31 -2.68 20.73 9.72
CA PRO A 31 -2.58 20.91 11.16
C PRO A 31 -3.49 22.07 11.58
N GLU A 32 -4.33 21.88 12.60
CA GLU A 32 -5.17 22.95 13.19
C GLU A 32 -4.35 24.04 13.92
N ILE A 33 -3.03 24.08 13.69
CA ILE A 33 -2.12 25.03 14.30
C ILE A 33 -2.34 26.39 13.60
N SER A 34 -3.29 27.16 14.12
CA SER A 34 -3.27 28.62 13.99
C SER A 34 -1.92 29.13 14.53
N VAL A 35 -1.26 30.04 13.81
CA VAL A 35 0.14 30.49 13.99
C VAL A 35 1.11 29.53 13.28
N VAL A 36 1.63 29.80 12.07
CA VAL A 36 2.61 30.85 11.75
C VAL A 36 2.47 31.23 10.27
N SER A 37 2.07 32.46 9.96
CA SER A 37 1.90 32.98 8.58
C SER A 37 3.21 33.38 7.88
N HIS A 38 4.39 32.93 8.34
CA HIS A 38 5.68 33.45 7.89
C HIS A 38 6.80 32.41 7.72
N ILE A 39 6.51 31.22 7.19
CA ILE A 39 7.57 30.29 6.79
C ILE A 39 7.40 29.90 5.32
N ASN A 40 7.76 30.83 4.43
CA ASN A 40 8.06 30.53 3.02
C ASN A 40 9.56 30.24 2.87
N GLN A 41 10.04 29.17 3.50
CA GLN A 41 11.40 28.67 3.25
C GLN A 41 11.33 27.17 3.06
N SER A 42 12.10 26.66 2.09
CA SER A 42 12.43 25.24 2.02
C SER A 42 12.92 24.82 3.41
N LEU A 43 12.33 23.76 3.99
CA LEU A 43 12.90 23.15 5.18
C LEU A 43 14.36 22.81 4.85
N GLY A 44 15.28 23.58 5.41
CA GLY A 44 16.69 23.22 5.38
C GLY A 44 16.90 21.89 6.09
N ASN A 45 18.08 21.31 5.93
CA ASN A 45 18.42 20.11 6.68
C ASN A 45 18.25 20.39 8.20
N PRO A 46 17.72 19.44 8.98
CA PRO A 46 17.70 19.56 10.42
C PRO A 46 19.12 19.83 10.95
N PRO A 47 19.26 20.50 12.11
CA PRO A 47 20.52 21.09 12.57
C PRO A 47 21.72 20.13 12.70
N PHE A 48 21.50 18.81 12.64
CA PHE A 48 22.53 17.75 12.69
C PHE A 48 22.85 17.09 11.34
N PHE A 49 22.03 17.33 10.33
CA PHE A 49 22.03 16.55 9.11
C PHE A 49 22.79 17.35 8.08
N TYR A 50 24.10 17.13 8.04
CA TYR A 50 24.93 17.61 6.95
C TYR A 50 24.98 19.16 6.86
N LYS A 51 25.99 19.75 7.51
CA LYS A 51 26.68 20.86 6.84
C LYS A 51 27.34 20.27 5.59
N GLU A 52 27.30 20.93 4.45
CA GLU A 52 27.98 20.49 3.20
C GLU A 52 29.47 20.11 3.41
N ASN A 53 30.08 20.53 4.51
CA ASN A 53 31.47 20.23 4.90
C ASN A 53 31.61 19.25 6.08
N SER A 54 30.56 18.56 6.53
CA SER A 54 30.63 17.70 7.74
C SER A 54 31.49 16.46 7.52
N SER A 55 31.38 15.86 6.33
CA SER A 55 32.21 14.74 5.90
C SER A 55 33.66 15.16 5.76
N GLU A 56 33.92 16.36 5.24
CA GLU A 56 35.26 16.95 5.17
C GLU A 56 35.82 17.24 6.58
N SER A 57 35.01 17.71 7.51
CA SER A 57 35.40 17.87 8.92
C SER A 57 35.76 16.53 9.57
N LEU A 58 34.98 15.47 9.33
CA LEU A 58 35.29 14.13 9.83
C LEU A 58 36.58 13.58 9.21
N LYS A 59 36.76 13.68 7.88
CA LYS A 59 38.01 13.30 7.19
C LYS A 59 39.20 14.09 7.72
N THR A 60 39.03 15.40 7.88
CA THR A 60 40.06 16.28 8.45
C THR A 60 40.40 15.85 9.88
N CYS A 61 39.40 15.50 10.69
CA CYS A 61 39.63 15.05 12.05
C CYS A 61 40.36 13.71 12.10
N LEU A 62 39.93 12.73 11.30
CA LEU A 62 40.61 11.44 11.18
C LEU A 62 42.05 11.64 10.74
N SER A 63 42.30 12.42 9.68
CA SER A 63 43.65 12.70 9.17
C SER A 63 44.58 13.39 10.17
N ARG A 64 44.03 14.03 11.21
CA ARG A 64 44.78 14.71 12.26
C ARG A 64 44.98 13.87 13.52
N ALA A 65 44.33 12.70 13.61
CA ALA A 65 44.54 11.77 14.70
C ALA A 65 46.02 11.37 14.76
N ARG A 66 46.56 11.21 15.97
CA ARG A 66 47.99 10.99 16.20
C ARG A 66 48.28 9.73 16.96
N GLU A 67 47.39 9.32 17.85
CA GLU A 67 47.66 8.25 18.82
C GLU A 67 46.64 7.12 18.74
N THR A 68 45.36 7.47 18.80
CA THR A 68 44.31 6.49 19.05
C THR A 68 43.00 6.86 18.37
N ILE A 69 42.36 5.88 17.75
CA ILE A 69 41.00 5.97 17.22
C ILE A 69 40.16 4.87 17.87
N CYS A 70 39.05 5.27 18.47
CA CYS A 70 38.06 4.36 19.04
C CYS A 70 36.79 4.39 18.19
N LEU A 71 36.36 3.22 17.73
CA LEU A 71 35.23 3.03 16.84
C LEU A 71 34.20 2.14 17.52
N LEU A 72 33.02 2.67 17.75
CA LEU A 72 31.82 1.90 18.01
C LEU A 72 31.05 1.85 16.68
N TRP A 73 30.72 0.67 16.19
CA TRP A 73 29.99 0.58 14.92
C TRP A 73 29.03 -0.60 14.89
N LYS A 74 27.78 -0.31 14.52
CA LYS A 74 26.69 -1.28 14.47
C LYS A 74 26.97 -2.39 13.47
N ALA A 75 27.42 -2.01 12.28
CA ALA A 75 27.90 -2.84 11.18
C ALA A 75 29.39 -2.53 10.90
N LEU A 76 30.08 -3.28 10.06
CA LEU A 76 31.43 -2.88 9.65
C LEU A 76 31.35 -1.56 8.86
N PRO A 77 32.25 -0.58 9.07
CA PRO A 77 32.33 0.60 8.20
C PRO A 77 32.52 0.19 6.72
N ASP A 78 32.09 1.05 5.80
CA ASP A 78 32.31 0.82 4.37
C ASP A 78 33.80 0.66 4.03
N GLN A 79 34.10 -0.08 2.96
CA GLN A 79 35.47 -0.38 2.55
C GLN A 79 36.35 0.87 2.38
N GLU A 80 35.82 1.99 1.90
CA GLU A 80 36.59 3.23 1.76
C GLU A 80 37.14 3.71 3.11
N ILE A 81 36.29 3.67 4.16
CA ILE A 81 36.66 4.06 5.52
C ILE A 81 37.69 3.10 6.09
N LEU A 82 37.48 1.80 5.89
CA LEU A 82 38.40 0.77 6.37
C LEU A 82 39.78 0.90 5.72
N GLN A 83 39.84 1.18 4.43
CA GLN A 83 41.11 1.41 3.73
C GLN A 83 41.83 2.65 4.25
N GLU A 84 41.11 3.76 4.49
CA GLU A 84 41.69 4.97 5.08
C GLU A 84 42.25 4.70 6.49
N LEU A 85 41.48 4.02 7.33
CA LEU A 85 41.91 3.63 8.68
C LEU A 85 43.10 2.66 8.67
N LEU A 86 43.12 1.69 7.75
CA LEU A 86 44.27 0.79 7.56
C LEU A 86 45.51 1.55 7.12
N GLN A 87 45.39 2.46 6.15
CA GLN A 87 46.50 3.28 5.69
C GLN A 87 47.05 4.15 6.83
N MET A 88 46.17 4.73 7.64
CA MET A 88 46.56 5.50 8.82
C MET A 88 47.30 4.63 9.85
N ARG A 89 46.82 3.42 10.10
CA ARG A 89 47.49 2.44 10.98
C ARG A 89 48.90 2.12 10.48
N GLU A 90 49.06 1.87 9.18
CA GLU A 90 50.33 1.46 8.57
C GLU A 90 51.33 2.61 8.44
N SER A 91 50.88 3.80 8.06
CA SER A 91 51.75 4.95 7.80
C SER A 91 52.09 5.77 9.05
N GLN A 92 51.17 5.84 10.02
CA GLN A 92 51.30 6.72 11.19
C GLN A 92 51.37 5.94 12.52
N GLY A 93 51.11 4.63 12.50
CA GLY A 93 51.17 3.79 13.71
C GLY A 93 50.03 4.01 14.70
N ILE A 94 48.97 4.72 14.31
CA ILE A 94 47.79 5.02 15.13
C ILE A 94 47.16 3.74 15.66
N ARG A 95 46.78 3.68 16.94
CA ARG A 95 46.09 2.52 17.52
C ARG A 95 44.60 2.59 17.23
N ILE A 96 44.05 1.52 16.67
CA ILE A 96 42.63 1.48 16.30
C ILE A 96 41.93 0.41 17.13
N TYR A 97 40.91 0.83 17.87
CA TYR A 97 40.04 -0.03 18.68
C TYR A 97 38.66 -0.05 18.04
N LEU A 98 38.16 -1.23 17.69
CA LEU A 98 36.85 -1.41 17.07
C LEU A 98 35.97 -2.28 17.96
N LEU A 99 34.83 -1.74 18.37
CA LEU A 99 33.77 -2.44 19.07
C LEU A 99 32.57 -2.61 18.15
N THR A 100 32.12 -3.84 17.94
CA THR A 100 30.99 -4.15 17.07
C THR A 100 30.04 -5.19 17.69
N SER A 101 28.90 -5.41 17.03
CA SER A 101 27.88 -6.36 17.47
C SER A 101 28.14 -7.77 16.95
N THR A 102 27.67 -8.79 17.68
CA THR A 102 27.66 -10.19 17.22
C THR A 102 26.91 -10.36 15.89
N GLU A 103 25.83 -9.60 15.69
CA GLU A 103 25.05 -9.60 14.45
C GLU A 103 25.89 -9.14 13.25
N ALA A 104 26.65 -8.06 13.41
CA ALA A 104 27.52 -7.55 12.36
C ALA A 104 28.70 -8.47 12.03
N TYR A 105 29.27 -9.11 13.05
CA TYR A 105 30.32 -10.10 12.83
C TYR A 105 29.82 -11.26 11.97
N HIS A 106 28.66 -11.84 12.29
CA HIS A 106 28.10 -12.95 11.53
C HIS A 106 27.59 -12.56 10.15
N ALA A 107 27.20 -11.30 9.95
CA ALA A 107 26.79 -10.80 8.65
C ALA A 107 27.94 -10.78 7.64
N ASP A 108 29.18 -10.49 8.08
CA ASP A 108 30.32 -10.36 7.19
C ASP A 108 31.68 -10.73 7.83
N GLU A 109 31.80 -11.97 8.29
CA GLU A 109 32.99 -12.48 8.98
C GLU A 109 34.28 -12.33 8.14
N ALA A 110 34.16 -12.47 6.82
CA ALA A 110 35.29 -12.40 5.90
C ALA A 110 35.97 -11.02 5.89
N GLN A 111 35.23 -9.94 6.12
CA GLN A 111 35.78 -8.59 6.14
C GLN A 111 36.55 -8.25 7.43
N PHE A 112 36.33 -8.98 8.53
CA PHE A 112 37.06 -8.75 9.77
C PHE A 112 38.47 -9.34 9.75
N GLN A 113 38.70 -10.41 8.97
CA GLN A 113 39.99 -11.10 8.92
C GLN A 113 41.17 -10.22 8.43
N PRO A 114 41.03 -9.42 7.36
CA PRO A 114 42.08 -8.48 6.96
C PRO A 114 42.41 -7.41 8.01
N LEU A 115 41.44 -7.06 8.86
CA LEU A 115 41.60 -6.06 9.92
C LEU A 115 42.30 -6.66 11.16
N ALA A 116 42.20 -7.97 11.35
CA ALA A 116 42.74 -8.67 12.50
C ALA A 116 44.28 -8.56 12.55
N GLY A 117 44.78 -7.93 13.62
CA GLY A 117 46.21 -7.65 13.82
C GLY A 117 46.62 -6.25 13.39
N HIS A 118 45.81 -5.55 12.60
CA HIS A 118 45.93 -4.11 12.41
C HIS A 118 45.13 -3.35 13.46
N PHE A 119 43.91 -3.83 13.74
CA PHE A 119 42.98 -3.26 14.71
C PHE A 119 42.86 -4.21 15.91
N LEU A 120 42.54 -3.66 17.09
CA LEU A 120 42.05 -4.45 18.21
C LEU A 120 40.53 -4.48 18.14
N ILE A 121 39.96 -5.61 17.76
CA ILE A 121 38.54 -5.74 17.45
C ILE A 121 37.87 -6.61 18.51
N ARG A 122 36.79 -6.10 19.10
CA ARG A 122 35.98 -6.82 20.08
C ARG A 122 34.51 -6.82 19.71
N ILE A 123 33.83 -7.89 20.11
CA ILE A 123 32.42 -8.16 19.82
C ILE A 123 31.64 -8.11 21.13
N ILE A 124 30.51 -7.41 21.11
CA ILE A 124 29.51 -7.41 22.17
C ILE A 124 28.18 -7.97 21.67
N GLY A 125 27.45 -8.69 22.53
CA GLY A 125 26.19 -9.36 22.17
C GLY A 125 25.03 -8.42 21.81
N ASN A 126 25.12 -7.13 22.15
CA ASN A 126 24.05 -6.15 21.93
C ASN A 126 24.38 -5.21 20.77
N SER A 127 23.34 -4.70 20.10
CA SER A 127 23.49 -3.66 19.08
C SER A 127 24.11 -2.40 19.70
N VAL A 128 25.17 -1.93 19.05
CA VAL A 128 25.84 -0.67 19.38
C VAL A 128 25.48 0.38 18.32
N GLY A 129 25.39 1.66 18.72
CA GLY A 129 25.29 2.77 17.77
C GLY A 129 26.61 3.00 17.02
N ASN A 130 26.70 4.08 16.23
CA ASN A 130 27.97 4.45 15.59
C ASN A 130 28.57 5.71 16.25
N LEU A 131 29.79 5.56 16.75
CA LEU A 131 30.55 6.59 17.45
C LEU A 131 32.02 6.50 17.05
N ILE A 132 32.63 7.64 16.75
CA ILE A 132 34.06 7.78 16.45
C ILE A 132 34.66 8.70 17.48
N LEU A 133 35.76 8.29 18.13
CA LEU A 133 36.56 9.15 19.00
C LEU A 133 38.01 9.13 18.51
N THR A 134 38.64 10.30 18.40
CA THR A 134 40.06 10.41 18.08
C THR A 134 40.80 11.07 19.24
N ASP A 135 41.99 10.55 19.53
CA ASP A 135 42.93 11.01 20.55
C ASP A 135 42.25 11.43 21.86
N PRO A 136 41.48 10.52 22.49
CA PRO A 136 40.63 10.85 23.65
C PRO A 136 41.39 11.42 24.86
N HIS A 137 42.72 11.29 24.89
CA HIS A 137 43.58 11.83 25.94
C HIS A 137 44.32 13.12 25.53
N HIS A 138 44.47 13.41 24.23
CA HIS A 138 45.34 14.46 23.71
C HIS A 138 44.68 15.14 22.50
N ASP A 139 43.90 16.20 22.75
CA ASP A 139 43.02 16.86 21.76
C ASP A 139 41.82 16.00 21.34
N PRO A 140 40.94 15.65 22.31
CA PRO A 140 39.85 14.73 22.07
C PRO A 140 38.83 15.30 21.08
N LYS A 141 38.54 14.51 20.05
CA LYS A 141 37.43 14.77 19.12
C LYS A 141 36.50 13.57 19.08
N GLY A 142 35.20 13.84 18.92
CA GLY A 142 34.19 12.80 18.93
C GLY A 142 33.06 13.09 17.97
N PHE A 143 32.54 12.06 17.33
CA PHE A 143 31.45 12.15 16.38
C PHE A 143 30.46 11.00 16.56
N ALA A 144 29.18 11.32 16.67
CA ALA A 144 28.11 10.38 16.42
C ALA A 144 27.79 10.39 14.93
N VAL A 145 27.64 9.22 14.31
CA VAL A 145 27.52 9.12 12.85
C VAL A 145 26.41 8.17 12.39
N SER A 146 25.90 8.39 11.18
CA SER A 146 25.13 7.40 10.43
C SER A 146 25.95 6.15 10.10
N GLU A 147 25.30 5.08 9.65
CA GLU A 147 26.00 3.87 9.17
C GLU A 147 27.01 4.18 8.05
N ASN A 148 26.69 5.12 7.17
CA ASN A 148 27.56 5.59 6.10
C ASN A 148 27.76 7.12 6.14
N PRO A 149 28.71 7.64 6.94
CA PRO A 149 28.92 9.08 7.12
C PRO A 149 29.50 9.83 5.92
N PHE A 150 30.01 9.11 4.91
CA PHE A 150 30.59 9.74 3.73
C PHE A 150 29.67 9.75 2.51
N ASN A 151 28.59 8.99 2.52
CA ASN A 151 27.57 9.05 1.48
C ASN A 151 26.64 10.27 1.68
N PRO A 152 26.71 11.32 0.84
CA PRO A 152 25.91 12.53 1.02
C PRO A 152 24.40 12.30 1.04
N GLU A 153 23.93 11.18 0.47
CA GLU A 153 22.50 10.86 0.41
C GLU A 153 21.95 10.20 1.68
N GLN A 154 22.83 9.68 2.55
CA GLN A 154 22.45 8.89 3.73
C GLN A 154 23.17 9.30 5.01
N ALA A 155 24.16 10.20 4.88
CA ALA A 155 25.06 10.55 5.95
C ALA A 155 24.47 11.58 6.92
N TRP A 156 24.66 11.35 8.21
CA TRP A 156 24.57 12.38 9.24
C TRP A 156 25.77 12.26 10.17
N ILE A 157 26.25 13.42 10.64
CA ILE A 157 27.44 13.52 11.48
C ILE A 157 27.16 14.60 12.54
N TYR A 158 27.27 14.21 13.80
CA TYR A 158 27.16 15.12 14.94
C TYR A 158 28.50 15.15 15.69
N GLU A 159 29.20 16.29 15.60
CA GLU A 159 30.41 16.53 16.42
C GLU A 159 29.99 16.71 17.88
N LEU A 160 30.58 15.90 18.75
CA LEU A 160 30.30 15.91 20.18
C LEU A 160 30.91 17.15 20.84
N PRO A 161 30.17 17.83 21.73
CA PRO A 161 30.74 18.84 22.61
C PRO A 161 31.89 18.27 23.45
N SER A 162 32.91 19.07 23.73
CA SER A 162 34.10 18.63 24.50
C SER A 162 33.75 18.01 25.85
N GLU A 163 32.71 18.52 26.52
CA GLU A 163 32.17 18.01 27.78
C GLU A 163 31.55 16.61 27.67
N THR A 164 31.07 16.22 26.49
CA THR A 164 30.48 14.90 26.21
C THR A 164 31.53 13.88 25.77
N ILE A 165 32.65 14.32 25.18
CA ILE A 165 33.67 13.40 24.65
C ILE A 165 34.31 12.55 25.75
N ALA A 166 34.62 13.15 26.90
CA ALA A 166 35.17 12.40 28.03
C ALA A 166 34.22 11.28 28.50
N GLN A 167 32.91 11.54 28.47
CA GLN A 167 31.87 10.59 28.84
C GLN A 167 31.78 9.46 27.82
N ALA A 168 31.75 9.81 26.53
CA ALA A 168 31.71 8.87 25.43
C ALA A 168 32.94 7.95 25.42
N PHE A 169 34.13 8.49 25.75
CA PHE A 169 35.35 7.72 25.85
C PHE A 169 35.38 6.77 27.06
N HIS A 170 34.92 7.24 28.21
CA HIS A 170 34.81 6.40 29.40
C HIS A 170 33.86 5.22 29.14
N PHE A 171 32.70 5.52 28.55
CA PHE A 171 31.74 4.52 28.12
C PHE A 171 32.37 3.51 27.17
N PHE A 172 33.00 3.97 26.08
CA PHE A 172 33.68 3.09 25.13
C PHE A 172 34.69 2.18 25.83
N SER A 173 35.52 2.73 26.72
CA SER A 173 36.53 1.98 27.44
C SER A 173 35.92 0.89 28.32
N HIS A 174 34.88 1.22 29.10
CA HIS A 174 34.19 0.24 29.93
C HIS A 174 33.58 -0.87 29.09
N THR A 175 32.82 -0.53 28.04
CA THR A 175 32.17 -1.53 27.20
C THR A 175 33.19 -2.40 26.45
N PHE A 176 34.26 -1.79 25.94
CA PHE A 176 35.31 -2.48 25.21
C PHE A 176 36.11 -3.44 26.10
N TRP A 177 36.49 -3.01 27.29
CA TRP A 177 37.36 -3.78 28.18
C TRP A 177 36.59 -4.77 29.06
N THR A 178 35.40 -4.41 29.52
CA THR A 178 34.64 -5.15 30.54
C THR A 178 33.46 -5.94 29.96
N GLU A 179 32.69 -5.37 29.03
CA GLU A 179 31.42 -5.95 28.57
C GLU A 179 31.52 -6.77 27.28
N ALA A 180 32.53 -6.49 26.44
CA ALA A 180 32.75 -7.26 25.23
C ALA A 180 33.10 -8.71 25.55
N THR A 181 32.55 -9.66 24.79
CA THR A 181 32.65 -11.09 25.10
C THR A 181 33.72 -11.80 24.28
N TYR A 182 33.95 -11.33 23.04
CA TYR A 182 34.92 -11.93 22.14
C TYR A 182 35.89 -10.89 21.57
N GLU A 183 37.11 -11.32 21.29
CA GLU A 183 38.14 -10.57 20.58
C GLU A 183 38.49 -11.29 19.28
N ILE A 184 38.51 -10.56 18.17
CA ILE A 184 38.83 -11.15 16.86
C ILE A 184 40.34 -11.19 16.69
N LYS A 185 40.87 -12.39 16.52
CA LYS A 185 42.25 -12.65 16.11
C LYS A 185 42.28 -13.20 14.68
N ARG A 186 43.48 -13.27 14.09
CA ARG A 186 43.69 -13.86 12.76
C ARG A 186 43.25 -15.32 12.66
N ASP A 187 43.29 -16.04 13.79
CA ASP A 187 42.90 -17.45 13.87
C ASP A 187 41.42 -17.63 14.26
N GLY A 188 40.65 -16.53 14.31
CA GLY A 188 39.24 -16.51 14.69
C GLY A 188 38.96 -15.78 16.01
N PRO A 189 37.69 -15.74 16.43
CA PRO A 189 37.28 -15.10 17.68
C PRO A 189 37.71 -15.93 18.89
N ILE A 190 38.23 -15.26 19.91
CA ILE A 190 38.57 -15.83 21.21
C ILE A 190 37.79 -15.11 22.31
N GLU A 191 37.52 -15.77 23.44
CA GLU A 191 36.96 -15.08 24.60
C GLU A 191 37.90 -13.98 25.09
N THR A 192 37.34 -12.84 25.48
CA THR A 192 38.12 -11.72 26.00
C THR A 192 38.77 -12.09 27.33
N GLY A 193 40.08 -11.85 27.44
CA GLY A 193 40.79 -11.95 28.71
C GLY A 193 40.49 -10.80 29.66
N THR A 194 41.10 -10.85 30.85
CA THR A 194 41.01 -9.78 31.84
C THR A 194 41.48 -8.42 31.27
N PRO A 195 40.82 -7.31 31.62
CA PRO A 195 41.24 -5.97 31.22
C PRO A 195 42.72 -5.73 31.55
N PRO A 196 43.48 -5.00 30.70
CA PRO A 196 44.90 -4.72 30.94
C PRO A 196 45.16 -3.82 32.15
N TYR A 197 44.13 -3.20 32.72
CA TYR A 197 44.19 -2.35 33.91
C TYR A 197 42.96 -2.57 34.80
N ASP A 198 43.12 -2.39 36.11
CA ASP A 198 41.99 -2.15 37.02
C ASP A 198 41.35 -0.80 36.63
N LEU A 199 40.52 -0.81 35.58
CA LEU A 199 39.59 0.28 35.30
C LEU A 199 38.73 0.38 36.56
N PRO A 200 38.90 1.42 37.40
CA PRO A 200 38.05 1.55 38.57
C PRO A 200 36.61 1.62 38.06
N PRO A 201 35.60 1.12 38.81
CA PRO A 201 34.23 1.50 38.54
C PRO A 201 34.11 3.00 38.82
N LEU A 202 34.44 3.84 37.83
CA LEU A 202 34.27 5.28 37.86
C LEU A 202 32.80 5.58 37.56
N LEU A 203 31.91 5.08 38.41
CA LEU A 203 30.53 5.56 38.44
C LEU A 203 30.53 6.83 39.29
N ASN A 204 30.79 7.96 38.65
CA ASN A 204 30.04 9.15 39.01
C ASN A 204 28.76 9.14 38.16
N PRO A 205 27.60 8.70 38.70
CA PRO A 205 26.36 8.51 37.94
C PRO A 205 25.81 9.81 37.31
N SER A 206 26.38 10.96 37.63
CA SER A 206 25.98 12.25 37.07
C SER A 206 26.36 12.45 35.60
N HIS A 207 27.30 11.68 35.04
CA HIS A 207 27.92 12.01 33.75
C HIS A 207 28.25 10.82 32.82
N THR A 208 27.67 9.64 33.02
CA THR A 208 27.81 8.49 32.09
C THR A 208 26.49 7.74 31.96
N LEU A 209 26.19 7.30 30.74
CA LEU A 209 24.85 7.03 30.26
C LEU A 209 25.00 5.98 29.11
N TYR A 210 24.68 4.68 29.16
CA TYR A 210 23.86 3.90 30.08
C TYR A 210 24.16 2.39 29.98
N ASN A 211 24.30 1.67 31.11
CA ASN A 211 24.09 0.21 31.20
C ASN A 211 22.73 -0.09 31.87
N THR A 212 22.36 -1.36 32.06
CA THR A 212 21.07 -1.76 32.68
C THR A 212 20.81 -1.12 34.05
N GLU A 213 21.84 -0.81 34.84
CA GLU A 213 21.71 -0.06 36.10
C GLU A 213 21.53 1.45 35.87
N SER A 214 22.16 2.00 34.83
CA SER A 214 22.07 3.41 34.45
C SER A 214 20.75 3.76 33.74
N ARG A 215 19.99 2.79 33.25
CA ARG A 215 18.64 3.03 32.70
C ARG A 215 17.73 3.75 33.70
N ASN A 216 17.88 3.45 34.99
CA ASN A 216 17.20 4.19 36.06
C ASN A 216 17.68 5.64 36.11
N THR A 217 18.96 5.93 35.89
CA THR A 217 19.50 7.30 35.80
C THR A 217 18.98 8.09 34.59
N LEU A 218 18.74 7.43 33.44
CA LEU A 218 18.04 8.07 32.30
C LEU A 218 16.60 8.43 32.68
N LEU A 219 15.89 7.49 33.30
CA LEU A 219 14.52 7.70 33.76
C LEU A 219 14.48 8.76 34.88
N GLU A 220 15.46 8.81 35.77
CA GLU A 220 15.61 9.84 36.80
C GLU A 220 15.87 11.23 36.19
N PHE A 221 16.73 11.35 35.17
CA PHE A 221 16.92 12.58 34.40
C PHE A 221 15.59 13.10 33.82
N PHE A 222 14.75 12.16 33.41
CA PHE A 222 13.42 12.44 32.91
C PHE A 222 12.41 12.77 34.02
N GLU A 223 12.50 12.12 35.19
CA GLU A 223 11.60 12.27 36.35
C GLU A 223 11.82 13.57 37.15
N GLN A 224 13.01 14.18 37.08
CA GLN A 224 13.33 15.44 37.78
C GLN A 224 12.45 16.64 37.38
N SER A 225 11.64 16.52 36.33
CA SER A 225 10.81 17.60 35.80
C SER A 225 9.34 17.18 35.78
N GLN A 226 8.51 17.72 36.66
CA GLN A 226 7.11 17.28 36.79
C GLN A 226 6.12 18.01 35.89
N GLN A 227 6.54 19.05 35.15
CA GLN A 227 5.64 19.81 34.29
C GLN A 227 6.36 20.29 33.02
N PHE A 228 5.91 19.79 31.87
CA PHE A 228 6.44 20.16 30.56
C PHE A 228 5.45 21.05 29.82
N GLN A 229 5.95 22.08 29.13
CA GLN A 229 5.14 22.81 28.17
C GLN A 229 4.99 21.97 26.90
N GLU A 230 6.11 21.46 26.39
CA GLU A 230 6.15 20.70 25.14
C GLU A 230 7.03 19.45 25.31
N LEU A 231 6.57 18.32 24.79
CA LEU A 231 7.28 17.06 24.80
C LEU A 231 7.20 16.41 23.43
N TYR A 232 8.36 16.20 22.80
CA TYR A 232 8.45 15.63 21.46
C TYR A 232 9.23 14.33 21.48
N LEU A 233 8.68 13.35 20.78
CA LEU A 233 9.28 12.06 20.56
C LEU A 233 9.50 11.88 19.05
N CYS A 234 10.74 11.65 18.63
CA CYS A 234 11.06 11.46 17.23
C CYS A 234 11.82 10.15 17.04
N SER A 235 11.38 9.29 16.12
CA SER A 235 12.02 8.01 15.89
C SER A 235 11.78 7.46 14.49
N ALA A 236 12.74 6.68 13.99
CA ALA A 236 12.56 5.82 12.83
C ALA A 236 11.45 4.78 13.04
N GLN A 237 11.38 4.24 14.26
CA GLN A 237 10.49 3.16 14.65
C GLN A 237 10.02 3.39 16.09
N PHE A 238 8.76 3.07 16.36
CA PHE A 238 8.21 3.08 17.71
C PHE A 238 7.96 1.66 18.18
N ASP A 239 8.18 1.45 19.47
CA ASP A 239 7.71 0.33 20.25
C ASP A 239 7.07 0.94 21.48
N VAL A 240 5.73 0.91 21.56
CA VAL A 240 4.95 1.37 22.71
C VAL A 240 5.30 0.61 23.98
N ASN A 241 5.92 -0.57 23.86
CA ASN A 241 6.42 -1.31 25.00
C ASN A 241 7.79 -0.86 25.48
N SER A 242 8.49 -0.06 24.68
CA SER A 242 9.76 0.55 25.04
C SER A 242 9.60 1.35 26.34
N PRO A 243 10.56 1.26 27.26
CA PRO A 243 10.55 2.02 28.51
C PRO A 243 10.42 3.53 28.27
N TYR A 244 11.03 4.01 27.18
CA TYR A 244 11.09 5.43 26.84
C TYR A 244 9.78 5.93 26.26
N VAL A 245 9.13 5.11 25.43
CA VAL A 245 7.79 5.42 24.92
C VAL A 245 6.77 5.35 26.05
N LYS A 246 6.83 4.33 26.93
CA LYS A 246 5.99 4.27 28.14
C LYS A 246 6.16 5.48 29.05
N TRP A 247 7.40 5.90 29.26
CA TRP A 247 7.70 7.13 30.01
C TRP A 247 7.08 8.36 29.31
N PHE A 248 7.32 8.52 28.00
CA PHE A 248 6.76 9.64 27.22
C PHE A 248 5.22 9.67 27.29
N LEU A 249 4.58 8.51 27.20
CA LEU A 249 3.14 8.34 27.33
C LEU A 249 2.63 8.74 28.72
N SER A 250 3.36 8.37 29.79
CA SER A 250 2.95 8.68 31.17
C SER A 250 3.11 10.14 31.58
N GLN A 251 3.94 10.92 30.88
CA GLN A 251 4.16 12.32 31.22
C GLN A 251 2.93 13.21 31.00
N LYS A 252 2.88 14.37 31.66
CA LYS A 252 1.90 15.41 31.34
C LYS A 252 2.61 16.59 30.67
N ALA A 253 2.14 16.97 29.49
CA ALA A 253 2.64 18.14 28.77
C ALA A 253 1.47 18.90 28.15
N THR A 254 1.58 20.23 28.04
CA THR A 254 0.58 21.04 27.32
C THR A 254 0.51 20.64 25.85
N ARG A 255 1.64 20.26 25.26
CA ARG A 255 1.73 19.72 23.89
C ARG A 255 2.59 18.47 23.88
N LYS A 256 2.05 17.40 23.29
CA LYS A 256 2.79 16.18 22.95
C LYS A 256 2.68 15.93 21.46
N ALA A 257 3.77 15.53 20.84
CA ALA A 257 3.75 15.10 19.44
C ALA A 257 4.81 14.05 19.17
N CYS A 258 4.49 13.16 18.23
CA CYS A 258 5.39 12.14 17.73
C CYS A 258 5.78 12.45 16.28
N PHE A 259 7.00 12.15 15.90
CA PHE A 259 7.53 12.35 14.55
C PHE A 259 8.17 11.06 14.05
N CYS A 260 7.68 10.53 12.93
CA CYS A 260 8.26 9.31 12.32
C CYS A 260 8.05 9.25 10.80
N PRO A 261 8.84 8.46 10.07
CA PRO A 261 8.53 8.09 8.69
C PRO A 261 7.29 7.18 8.65
N ILE A 262 6.33 7.45 7.76
CA ILE A 262 5.12 6.61 7.59
C ILE A 262 5.33 5.50 6.53
N ALA A 263 6.53 5.39 5.97
CA ALA A 263 6.72 4.62 4.72
C ALA A 263 6.87 3.10 4.85
N THR A 264 7.34 2.49 5.95
CA THR A 264 7.73 1.06 5.87
C THR A 264 7.68 0.29 7.20
N GLY A 265 6.87 -0.79 7.25
CA GLY A 265 7.09 -1.95 8.12
C GLY A 265 6.34 -2.00 9.47
N ASN A 266 6.83 -2.86 10.38
CA ASN A 266 6.26 -3.23 11.70
C ASN A 266 5.96 -2.06 12.66
N SER A 267 6.23 -0.81 12.29
CA SER A 267 5.95 0.38 13.09
C SER A 267 4.50 0.87 13.00
N ILE A 268 3.71 0.45 12.01
CA ILE A 268 2.36 0.97 11.80
C ILE A 268 1.42 0.66 12.96
N SER A 269 1.38 -0.59 13.44
CA SER A 269 0.51 -0.95 14.57
C SER A 269 0.85 -0.16 15.83
N GLN A 270 2.13 0.12 16.05
CA GLN A 270 2.65 0.92 17.16
C GLN A 270 2.25 2.41 17.00
N VAL A 271 2.32 2.95 15.78
CA VAL A 271 1.85 4.30 15.46
C VAL A 271 0.33 4.42 15.63
N VAL A 272 -0.44 3.43 15.17
CA VAL A 272 -1.90 3.36 15.35
C VAL A 272 -2.24 3.37 16.84
N GLU A 273 -1.54 2.59 17.66
CA GLU A 273 -1.73 2.59 19.12
C GLU A 273 -1.46 3.97 19.73
N LEU A 274 -0.38 4.66 19.34
CA LEU A 274 -0.09 6.02 19.80
C LEU A 274 -1.21 7.03 19.44
N MET A 275 -1.82 6.86 18.26
CA MET A 275 -2.85 7.76 17.78
C MET A 275 -4.24 7.47 18.35
N GLU A 276 -4.69 6.22 18.29
CA GLU A 276 -6.04 5.81 18.68
C GLU A 276 -6.18 5.66 20.20
N HIS A 277 -5.19 5.10 20.88
CA HIS A 277 -5.30 4.82 22.32
C HIS A 277 -4.75 5.94 23.20
N HIS A 278 -3.78 6.71 22.69
CA HIS A 278 -3.12 7.76 23.46
C HIS A 278 -3.41 9.18 22.97
N GLU A 279 -4.18 9.35 21.89
CA GLU A 279 -4.56 10.64 21.31
C GLU A 279 -3.36 11.55 20.99
N ILE A 280 -2.21 10.95 20.67
CA ILE A 280 -0.98 11.71 20.39
C ILE A 280 -0.90 12.00 18.88
N PRO A 281 -0.74 13.26 18.47
CA PRO A 281 -0.58 13.58 17.07
C PRO A 281 0.77 13.05 16.56
N VAL A 282 0.72 12.33 15.44
CA VAL A 282 1.89 11.80 14.73
C VAL A 282 2.10 12.56 13.43
N PHE A 283 3.27 13.15 13.27
CA PHE A 283 3.68 13.87 12.07
C PHE A 283 4.61 13.02 11.23
N SER A 284 4.30 12.95 9.94
CA SER A 284 5.15 12.24 8.99
C SER A 284 6.37 13.07 8.66
N LEU A 285 7.56 12.50 8.86
CA LEU A 285 8.81 13.09 8.38
C LEU A 285 9.11 12.72 6.91
N THR A 286 8.19 11.99 6.26
CA THR A 286 8.32 11.56 4.87
C THR A 286 7.93 12.72 3.93
N HIS A 287 8.82 13.69 3.74
CA HIS A 287 8.62 14.72 2.73
C HIS A 287 9.37 14.40 1.42
N LYS A 288 8.76 14.80 0.30
CA LYS A 288 9.13 14.53 -1.09
C LYS A 288 10.63 14.80 -1.37
N LYS A 289 11.28 13.82 -2.00
CA LYS A 289 12.61 13.87 -2.65
C LYS A 289 13.85 13.96 -1.76
N ASP A 290 13.76 14.46 -0.54
CA ASP A 290 14.92 14.54 0.35
C ASP A 290 14.89 13.42 1.39
N LYS A 291 15.81 12.47 1.19
CA LYS A 291 15.96 11.23 1.93
C LYS A 291 16.32 11.53 3.39
N PHE A 292 15.31 11.77 4.20
CA PHE A 292 15.51 11.96 5.63
C PHE A 292 15.97 10.64 6.25
N ALA A 293 17.26 10.54 6.59
CA ALA A 293 17.79 9.45 7.41
C ALA A 293 17.19 9.61 8.81
N PRO A 294 16.43 8.61 9.30
CA PRO A 294 15.61 8.81 10.47
C PRO A 294 16.48 8.94 11.72
N PHE A 295 16.12 9.86 12.61
CA PHE A 295 16.62 9.84 13.98
C PHE A 295 16.47 8.42 14.53
N GLN A 296 17.56 7.83 15.04
CA GLN A 296 17.43 6.53 15.73
C GLN A 296 16.55 6.68 16.99
N GLY A 297 16.61 7.85 17.64
CA GLY A 297 15.61 8.34 18.57
C GLY A 297 15.97 9.71 19.13
N ILE A 298 15.00 10.62 19.28
CA ILE A 298 15.13 11.84 20.08
C ILE A 298 13.95 11.93 21.04
N ILE A 299 14.27 12.27 22.29
CA ILE A 299 13.29 12.76 23.25
C ILE A 299 13.70 14.17 23.64
N GLY A 300 12.84 15.13 23.33
CA GLY A 300 13.03 16.53 23.66
C GLY A 300 11.93 16.99 24.61
N LYS A 301 12.31 17.73 25.66
CA LYS A 301 11.40 18.42 26.57
C LYS A 301 11.70 19.92 26.61
N LYS A 302 10.63 20.72 26.66
CA LYS A 302 10.68 22.15 26.91
C LYS A 302 9.98 22.45 28.23
N SER A 303 10.72 23.08 29.12
CA SER A 303 10.22 23.68 30.36
C SER A 303 10.11 25.20 30.21
N GLU A 304 9.66 25.91 31.24
CA GLU A 304 9.51 27.38 31.20
C GLU A 304 10.82 28.12 30.88
N ASN A 305 11.95 27.59 31.35
CA ASN A 305 13.26 28.26 31.28
C ASN A 305 14.37 27.44 30.64
N ALA A 306 14.10 26.23 30.14
CA ALA A 306 15.15 25.35 29.61
C ALA A 306 14.63 24.39 28.54
N PHE A 307 15.49 24.12 27.57
CA PHE A 307 15.36 23.01 26.63
C PHE A 307 16.30 21.87 27.02
N GLU A 308 15.76 20.66 27.13
CA GLU A 308 16.55 19.48 27.41
C GLU A 308 16.19 18.37 26.44
N GLY A 309 17.19 17.60 26.01
CA GLY A 309 16.96 16.55 25.05
C GLY A 309 18.02 15.48 25.10
N ILE A 310 17.60 14.28 24.74
CA ILE A 310 18.43 13.10 24.64
C ILE A 310 18.32 12.57 23.21
N TYR A 311 19.47 12.27 22.64
CA TYR A 311 19.60 11.57 21.37
C TYR A 311 20.01 10.12 21.61
N PHE A 312 19.22 9.17 21.13
CA PHE A 312 19.53 7.75 21.19
C PHE A 312 20.36 7.37 19.95
N LEU A 313 21.52 6.79 20.20
CA LEU A 313 22.45 6.25 19.20
C LEU A 313 22.06 4.84 18.74
N ASN A 314 21.18 4.17 19.49
CA ASN A 314 20.47 2.97 19.10
C ASN A 314 18.97 3.29 18.87
N SER A 315 18.23 2.36 18.26
CA SER A 315 16.77 2.48 18.14
C SER A 315 16.12 2.53 19.51
N LEU A 316 15.10 3.39 19.68
CA LEU A 316 14.25 3.41 20.89
C LEU A 316 13.56 2.06 21.18
N ASN A 317 13.59 1.12 20.23
CA ASN A 317 12.94 -0.19 20.29
C ASN A 317 13.87 -1.31 20.79
N ALA A 318 15.05 -0.97 21.28
CA ALA A 318 16.02 -1.97 21.64
C ALA A 318 15.47 -2.83 22.83
N PRO A 319 15.54 -4.17 22.75
CA PRO A 319 14.92 -5.07 23.73
C PRO A 319 15.46 -4.80 25.14
N GLN A 320 14.74 -5.20 26.20
CA GLN A 320 15.14 -4.92 27.61
C GLN A 320 16.60 -5.25 28.01
N LYS A 321 17.35 -6.00 27.19
CA LYS A 321 18.75 -6.38 27.40
C LYS A 321 19.76 -5.61 26.53
N SER A 322 19.34 -4.76 25.60
CA SER A 322 20.25 -3.95 24.78
C SER A 322 20.87 -2.82 25.58
N LEU A 323 22.07 -2.44 25.19
CA LEU A 323 22.73 -1.28 25.74
C LEU A 323 22.15 -0.03 25.07
N ASP A 324 21.45 0.79 25.84
CA ASP A 324 20.78 2.00 25.35
C ASP A 324 21.77 3.16 25.30
N LEU A 325 22.48 3.28 24.19
CA LEU A 325 23.42 4.36 24.04
C LEU A 325 22.67 5.65 23.73
N ALA A 326 22.74 6.62 24.63
CA ALA A 326 22.11 7.92 24.44
C ALA A 326 23.03 9.06 24.89
N LEU A 327 22.95 10.17 24.17
CA LEU A 327 23.71 11.39 24.39
C LEU A 327 22.79 12.49 24.89
N ARG A 328 23.18 13.16 25.97
CA ARG A 328 22.57 14.44 26.34
C ARG A 328 22.96 15.48 25.30
N LEU A 329 21.96 16.16 24.76
CA LEU A 329 22.15 17.28 23.84
C LEU A 329 22.32 18.57 24.63
N ASP A 330 23.16 19.48 24.14
CA ASP A 330 23.25 20.83 24.69
C ASP A 330 21.97 21.63 24.36
N GLU A 331 21.69 22.65 25.17
CA GLU A 331 20.45 23.41 25.07
C GLU A 331 20.26 24.07 23.69
N SER A 332 21.34 24.63 23.10
CA SER A 332 21.28 25.27 21.78
C SER A 332 20.87 24.28 20.71
N THR A 333 21.41 23.08 20.79
CA THR A 333 21.11 21.97 19.91
C THR A 333 19.65 21.54 20.04
N VAL A 334 19.16 21.30 21.27
CA VAL A 334 17.75 20.92 21.51
C VAL A 334 16.80 22.00 20.99
N GLN A 335 17.10 23.27 21.23
CA GLN A 335 16.28 24.39 20.77
C GLN A 335 16.16 24.39 19.23
N LYS A 336 17.25 24.15 18.51
CA LYS A 336 17.22 24.03 17.04
C LYS A 336 16.40 22.81 16.59
N CYS A 337 16.47 21.67 17.30
CA CYS A 337 15.60 20.52 17.03
C CYS A 337 14.14 20.90 17.16
N PHE A 338 13.77 21.56 18.26
CA PHE A 338 12.41 21.98 18.52
C PHE A 338 11.90 22.94 17.44
N GLN A 339 12.71 23.95 17.09
CA GLN A 339 12.37 24.89 16.02
C GLN A 339 12.17 24.18 14.68
N TRP A 340 13.04 23.22 14.36
CA TRP A 340 12.91 22.43 13.14
C TRP A 340 11.66 21.54 13.17
N LEU A 341 11.41 20.80 14.25
CA LEU A 341 10.23 19.95 14.42
C LEU A 341 8.93 20.75 14.34
N GLN A 342 8.89 21.93 14.97
CA GLN A 342 7.75 22.86 14.89
C GLN A 342 7.56 23.40 13.46
N SER A 343 8.65 23.72 12.76
CA SER A 343 8.59 24.14 11.35
C SER A 343 8.08 22.99 10.48
N SER A 344 8.51 21.76 10.75
CA SER A 344 8.01 20.54 10.10
C SER A 344 6.54 20.30 10.40
N CYS A 345 6.04 20.65 11.59
CA CYS A 345 4.59 20.66 11.86
C CYS A 345 3.85 21.67 10.99
N SER A 346 4.43 22.84 10.70
CA SER A 346 3.76 23.89 9.92
C SER A 346 3.75 23.65 8.41
N ILE A 347 4.68 22.82 7.90
CA ILE A 347 4.84 22.53 6.47
C ILE A 347 4.39 21.09 6.14
N GLY A 348 4.44 20.19 7.13
CA GLY A 348 4.11 18.78 7.00
C GLY A 348 2.62 18.49 7.12
N GLN A 349 2.21 17.39 6.50
CA GLN A 349 0.88 16.83 6.68
C GLN A 349 0.85 16.04 8.01
N TYR A 350 -0.12 16.36 8.87
CA TYR A 350 -0.51 15.48 9.98
C TYR A 350 -1.28 14.31 9.37
N TRP A 351 -1.01 13.07 9.78
CA TRP A 351 -1.71 11.91 9.24
C TRP A 351 -2.60 11.31 10.32
N MET A 352 -3.84 10.97 9.95
CA MET A 352 -4.79 10.27 10.82
C MET A 352 -5.10 8.88 10.28
N TYR A 353 -5.09 7.88 11.16
CA TYR A 353 -5.53 6.53 10.83
C TYR A 353 -7.06 6.42 10.94
N HIS A 354 -7.71 5.77 9.97
CA HIS A 354 -9.17 5.76 9.85
C HIS A 354 -9.75 4.41 9.44
N LYS A 355 -9.63 3.36 10.25
CA LYS A 355 -10.20 2.05 9.90
C LYS A 355 -11.74 2.03 9.70
N THR A 356 -12.46 2.90 10.41
CA THR A 356 -13.93 2.88 10.46
C THR A 356 -14.59 3.99 9.65
N ARG A 357 -13.82 4.80 8.90
CA ARG A 357 -14.41 5.84 8.07
C ARG A 357 -14.89 5.25 6.74
N PRO A 358 -16.16 5.46 6.34
CA PRO A 358 -16.68 4.93 5.09
C PRO A 358 -16.10 5.69 3.89
N LEU A 359 -15.89 5.00 2.77
CA LEU A 359 -15.39 5.55 1.51
C LEU A 359 -16.16 6.80 1.06
N GLY A 360 -17.47 6.83 1.29
CA GLY A 360 -18.34 7.96 0.96
C GLY A 360 -17.86 9.29 1.55
N GLU A 361 -17.29 9.26 2.74
CA GLU A 361 -16.85 10.44 3.49
C GLU A 361 -15.46 10.95 3.09
N ILE A 362 -14.67 10.16 2.36
CA ILE A 362 -13.32 10.55 1.90
C ILE A 362 -13.46 11.57 0.76
N ARG A 363 -12.89 12.77 0.90
CA ARG A 363 -12.97 13.85 -0.10
C ARG A 363 -11.83 13.73 -1.10
N HIS A 364 -11.97 14.31 -2.28
CA HIS A 364 -10.89 14.35 -3.28
C HIS A 364 -9.64 15.11 -2.81
N SER A 365 -9.80 16.06 -1.88
CA SER A 365 -8.69 16.79 -1.27
C SER A 365 -7.88 15.98 -0.27
N ASP A 366 -8.41 14.83 0.17
CA ASP A 366 -7.82 14.04 1.22
C ASP A 366 -6.64 13.25 0.64
N SER A 367 -5.47 13.31 1.27
CA SER A 367 -4.33 12.47 0.86
C SER A 367 -4.50 11.09 1.48
N VAL A 368 -4.67 10.02 0.70
CA VAL A 368 -4.92 8.67 1.23
C VAL A 368 -3.74 7.73 0.99
N ILE A 369 -3.35 7.03 2.05
CA ILE A 369 -2.38 5.93 1.98
C ILE A 369 -3.07 4.65 2.44
N GLN A 370 -3.07 3.61 1.62
CA GLN A 370 -3.55 2.29 2.01
C GLN A 370 -2.36 1.39 2.32
N TRP A 371 -2.41 0.74 3.48
CA TRP A 371 -1.47 -0.29 3.82
C TRP A 371 -1.93 -1.65 3.29
N LYS A 372 -1.03 -2.38 2.63
CA LYS A 372 -1.17 -3.80 2.34
C LYS A 372 -0.02 -4.53 3.02
N THR A 373 -0.27 -5.76 3.46
CA THR A 373 0.66 -6.59 4.27
C THR A 373 2.10 -6.62 3.75
N ASP A 374 2.30 -6.44 2.45
CA ASP A 374 3.62 -6.59 1.81
C ASP A 374 4.17 -5.28 1.20
N ALA A 375 3.40 -4.18 1.17
CA ALA A 375 3.87 -2.87 0.69
C ALA A 375 2.88 -1.74 1.03
N THR A 376 3.42 -0.58 1.41
CA THR A 376 2.67 0.68 1.46
C THR A 376 2.51 1.21 0.03
N GLN A 377 1.28 1.32 -0.46
CA GLN A 377 1.01 1.92 -1.76
C GLN A 377 0.41 3.32 -1.55
N LEU A 378 1.09 4.35 -2.04
CA LEU A 378 0.48 5.67 -2.20
C LEU A 378 -0.61 5.53 -3.26
N ILE A 379 -1.86 5.82 -2.90
CA ILE A 379 -2.99 5.79 -3.84
C ILE A 379 -3.46 7.23 -4.00
N GLU A 380 -3.24 7.79 -5.19
CA GLU A 380 -3.86 9.06 -5.55
C GLU A 380 -5.37 8.82 -5.70
N ILE A 381 -6.18 9.58 -4.96
CA ILE A 381 -7.64 9.48 -5.11
C ILE A 381 -7.98 9.99 -6.52
N PRO A 382 -8.50 9.15 -7.42
CA PRO A 382 -8.85 9.62 -8.76
C PRO A 382 -9.94 10.69 -8.66
N GLU A 383 -9.85 11.74 -9.48
CA GLU A 383 -10.91 12.76 -9.64
C GLU A 383 -12.25 12.15 -10.07
N LYS A 384 -12.25 10.92 -10.61
CA LYS A 384 -13.45 10.23 -11.06
C LYS A 384 -13.95 9.26 -10.01
N TYR A 385 -14.99 9.68 -9.27
CA TYR A 385 -15.79 8.87 -8.35
C TYR A 385 -16.57 7.70 -8.99
N GLN A 386 -16.52 7.59 -10.33
CA GLN A 386 -17.32 6.65 -11.09
C GLN A 386 -16.46 5.96 -12.15
N GLU A 387 -16.42 4.63 -12.09
CA GLU A 387 -15.80 3.78 -13.11
C GLU A 387 -16.91 3.12 -13.93
N THR A 388 -16.70 2.97 -15.24
CA THR A 388 -17.57 2.17 -16.11
C THR A 388 -16.79 0.96 -16.58
N LYS A 389 -17.32 -0.24 -16.33
CA LYS A 389 -16.69 -1.50 -16.70
C LYS A 389 -17.58 -2.29 -17.65
N ASP A 390 -17.06 -2.54 -18.85
CA ASP A 390 -17.71 -3.40 -19.83
C ASP A 390 -17.38 -4.87 -19.53
N LEU A 391 -18.42 -5.67 -19.29
CA LEU A 391 -18.33 -7.10 -19.04
C LEU A 391 -18.53 -7.94 -20.31
N GLY A 392 -18.66 -7.28 -21.47
CA GLY A 392 -18.79 -7.90 -22.78
C GLY A 392 -20.17 -8.49 -23.02
N SER A 393 -20.22 -9.62 -23.73
CA SER A 393 -21.46 -10.25 -24.16
C SER A 393 -21.72 -11.58 -23.45
N LEU A 394 -22.97 -11.77 -23.01
CA LEU A 394 -23.45 -12.98 -22.37
C LEU A 394 -24.54 -13.62 -23.22
N GLU A 395 -24.39 -14.90 -23.53
CA GLU A 395 -25.45 -15.67 -24.18
C GLU A 395 -26.45 -16.15 -23.13
N ALA A 396 -27.74 -15.84 -23.32
CA ALA A 396 -28.80 -16.37 -22.48
C ALA A 396 -28.91 -17.89 -22.67
N LYS A 397 -29.05 -18.64 -21.57
CA LYS A 397 -29.11 -20.12 -21.62
C LYS A 397 -30.44 -20.60 -22.20
N GLN A 398 -31.52 -19.92 -21.85
CA GLN A 398 -32.87 -20.18 -22.33
C GLN A 398 -33.47 -18.91 -22.93
N PHE A 399 -34.49 -19.07 -23.77
CA PHE A 399 -35.14 -17.93 -24.40
C PHE A 399 -35.94 -17.12 -23.38
N GLU A 400 -36.51 -17.80 -22.38
CA GLU A 400 -37.21 -17.21 -21.25
C GLU A 400 -36.28 -16.30 -20.42
N ASP A 401 -35.01 -16.68 -20.24
CA ASP A 401 -34.01 -15.86 -19.53
C ASP A 401 -33.70 -14.56 -20.30
N PHE A 402 -33.74 -14.63 -21.63
CA PHE A 402 -33.54 -13.49 -22.52
C PHE A 402 -34.76 -12.55 -22.49
N GLU A 403 -35.98 -13.07 -22.60
CA GLU A 403 -37.21 -12.28 -22.57
C GLU A 403 -37.46 -11.63 -21.20
N ASN A 404 -37.23 -12.37 -20.12
CA ASN A 404 -37.46 -11.87 -18.75
C ASN A 404 -36.31 -11.01 -18.21
N LYS A 405 -35.26 -10.78 -19.00
CA LYS A 405 -34.07 -10.00 -18.61
C LYS A 405 -33.38 -10.54 -17.35
N ALA A 406 -33.36 -11.86 -17.19
CA ALA A 406 -32.84 -12.54 -15.99
C ALA A 406 -31.35 -12.90 -16.08
N THR A 407 -30.69 -12.61 -17.21
CA THR A 407 -29.28 -12.96 -17.44
C THR A 407 -28.35 -11.91 -16.83
N GLU A 408 -27.81 -12.20 -15.64
CA GLU A 408 -26.80 -11.38 -14.96
C GLU A 408 -25.40 -12.03 -14.98
N PRO A 409 -24.32 -11.26 -15.23
CA PRO A 409 -22.95 -11.73 -15.06
C PRO A 409 -22.57 -11.82 -13.59
N ALA A 410 -21.50 -12.55 -13.30
CA ALA A 410 -20.78 -12.38 -12.05
C ALA A 410 -20.07 -11.01 -12.05
N PHE A 411 -20.36 -10.17 -11.07
CA PHE A 411 -19.68 -8.89 -10.91
C PHE A 411 -18.30 -9.12 -10.29
N PRO A 412 -17.20 -8.77 -10.97
CA PRO A 412 -15.87 -8.91 -10.39
C PRO A 412 -15.73 -8.02 -9.14
N PRO A 413 -14.85 -8.38 -8.19
CA PRO A 413 -14.54 -7.50 -7.07
C PRO A 413 -13.96 -6.16 -7.55
N VAL A 414 -14.08 -5.15 -6.70
CA VAL A 414 -13.69 -3.76 -6.96
C VAL A 414 -12.24 -3.71 -7.49
N PRO A 415 -12.00 -3.23 -8.73
CA PRO A 415 -10.65 -3.17 -9.31
C PRO A 415 -9.78 -2.10 -8.65
N ASP A 416 -10.37 -0.97 -8.28
CA ASP A 416 -9.74 0.16 -7.57
C ASP A 416 -10.36 0.32 -6.18
N PRO A 417 -9.61 0.10 -5.08
CA PRO A 417 -10.16 0.15 -3.72
C PRO A 417 -10.84 1.48 -3.35
N LEU A 418 -10.58 2.56 -4.08
CA LEU A 418 -11.15 3.89 -3.82
C LEU A 418 -12.40 4.22 -4.67
N SER A 419 -12.80 3.33 -5.60
CA SER A 419 -13.99 3.54 -6.44
C SER A 419 -15.28 3.50 -5.62
N LYS A 420 -15.92 4.67 -5.45
CA LYS A 420 -17.18 4.79 -4.73
C LYS A 420 -18.39 4.25 -5.50
N ARG A 421 -18.31 4.24 -6.84
CA ARG A 421 -19.41 3.82 -7.72
C ARG A 421 -18.85 3.15 -8.96
N ILE A 422 -19.35 1.97 -9.30
CA ILE A 422 -19.01 1.28 -10.54
C ILE A 422 -20.28 0.99 -11.33
N GLU A 423 -20.30 1.42 -12.58
CA GLU A 423 -21.32 1.03 -13.56
C GLU A 423 -20.82 -0.14 -14.40
N TYR A 424 -21.42 -1.30 -14.22
CA TYR A 424 -21.16 -2.47 -15.06
C TYR A 424 -22.10 -2.46 -16.25
N ALA A 425 -21.57 -2.57 -17.46
CA ALA A 425 -22.35 -2.68 -18.68
C ALA A 425 -22.10 -4.03 -19.36
N TRP A 426 -23.14 -4.66 -19.90
CA TRP A 426 -23.01 -5.89 -20.69
C TRP A 426 -24.10 -6.00 -21.76
N GLN A 427 -23.86 -6.85 -22.75
CA GLN A 427 -24.84 -7.19 -23.78
C GLN A 427 -25.36 -8.60 -23.57
N VAL A 428 -26.68 -8.78 -23.60
CA VAL A 428 -27.31 -10.11 -23.58
C VAL A 428 -27.65 -10.50 -25.01
N ILE A 429 -27.12 -11.63 -25.46
CA ILE A 429 -27.35 -12.22 -26.78
C ILE A 429 -28.39 -13.34 -26.62
N PRO A 430 -29.40 -13.43 -27.50
CA PRO A 430 -30.38 -14.52 -27.46
C PRO A 430 -29.70 -15.88 -27.66
N PRO A 431 -30.25 -16.98 -27.11
CA PRO A 431 -29.68 -18.30 -27.30
C PRO A 431 -29.59 -18.63 -28.79
N THR A 432 -28.40 -18.99 -29.25
CA THR A 432 -28.17 -19.35 -30.64
C THR A 432 -28.39 -20.83 -30.85
N ARG A 433 -28.89 -21.20 -32.04
CA ARG A 433 -29.08 -22.60 -32.40
C ARG A 433 -27.72 -23.31 -32.39
N ASN A 434 -27.60 -24.37 -31.58
CA ASN A 434 -26.40 -25.21 -31.55
C ASN A 434 -26.07 -25.71 -32.98
N LYS A 435 -24.82 -25.52 -33.41
CA LYS A 435 -24.33 -25.91 -34.75
C LYS A 435 -24.50 -27.40 -35.05
N LYS A 436 -24.69 -28.25 -34.02
CA LYS A 436 -24.91 -29.70 -34.14
C LYS A 436 -26.40 -30.09 -34.23
N SER A 437 -27.33 -29.15 -34.08
CA SER A 437 -28.76 -29.45 -34.11
C SER A 437 -29.22 -29.88 -35.50
N LYS A 438 -29.70 -31.12 -35.61
CA LYS A 438 -30.31 -31.67 -36.83
C LYS A 438 -31.68 -31.03 -37.06
N ALA A 439 -32.08 -30.90 -38.32
CA ALA A 439 -33.43 -30.48 -38.66
C ALA A 439 -34.44 -31.49 -38.11
N ASP A 440 -35.45 -30.99 -37.41
CA ASP A 440 -36.53 -31.81 -36.84
C ASP A 440 -37.38 -32.44 -37.96
N SER A 441 -37.96 -33.62 -37.71
CA SER A 441 -38.88 -34.26 -38.66
C SER A 441 -40.10 -33.41 -38.95
N LEU A 442 -40.49 -32.53 -38.01
CA LEU A 442 -41.56 -31.55 -38.17
C LEU A 442 -41.40 -30.67 -39.41
N TYR A 443 -40.17 -30.31 -39.81
CA TYR A 443 -39.96 -29.52 -41.03
C TYR A 443 -40.36 -30.29 -42.28
N LYS A 444 -40.04 -31.60 -42.35
CA LYS A 444 -40.46 -32.46 -43.46
C LYS A 444 -41.96 -32.72 -43.44
N GLU A 445 -42.55 -32.91 -42.26
CA GLU A 445 -43.99 -33.07 -42.09
C GLU A 445 -44.73 -31.81 -42.57
N TRP A 446 -44.21 -30.63 -42.24
CA TRP A 446 -44.76 -29.34 -42.65
C TRP A 446 -44.66 -29.11 -44.17
N GLU A 447 -43.53 -29.44 -44.79
CA GLU A 447 -43.37 -29.40 -46.25
C GLU A 447 -44.32 -30.37 -46.97
N ASN A 448 -44.44 -31.61 -46.47
CA ASN A 448 -45.35 -32.61 -47.01
C ASN A 448 -46.81 -32.16 -46.89
N PHE A 449 -47.17 -31.55 -45.75
CA PHE A 449 -48.49 -31.00 -45.53
C PHE A 449 -48.82 -29.88 -46.51
N HIS A 450 -47.89 -28.94 -46.73
CA HIS A 450 -48.06 -27.88 -47.72
C HIS A 450 -48.29 -28.43 -49.12
N LYS A 451 -47.50 -29.43 -49.52
CA LYS A 451 -47.66 -30.10 -50.81
C LYS A 451 -49.04 -30.75 -50.94
N MET A 452 -49.49 -31.48 -49.93
CA MET A 452 -50.83 -32.08 -49.92
C MET A 452 -51.95 -31.03 -50.01
N ALA A 453 -51.82 -29.91 -49.30
CA ALA A 453 -52.80 -28.82 -49.33
C ALA A 453 -52.89 -28.18 -50.72
N ASP A 454 -51.75 -28.00 -51.41
CA ASP A 454 -51.70 -27.47 -52.77
C ASP A 454 -52.29 -28.46 -53.79
N GLU A 455 -52.00 -29.75 -53.66
CA GLU A 455 -52.59 -30.80 -54.51
C GLU A 455 -54.12 -30.86 -54.34
N TYR A 456 -54.62 -30.78 -53.10
CA TYR A 456 -56.06 -30.75 -52.81
C TYR A 456 -56.74 -29.52 -53.42
N ARG A 457 -56.10 -28.36 -53.30
CA ARG A 457 -56.56 -27.10 -53.89
C ARG A 457 -56.64 -27.18 -55.41
N ALA A 458 -55.64 -27.79 -56.07
CA ALA A 458 -55.65 -28.03 -57.51
C ALA A 458 -56.82 -28.93 -57.93
N SER A 459 -57.07 -30.03 -57.21
CA SER A 459 -58.20 -30.94 -57.48
C SER A 459 -59.57 -30.26 -57.35
N LEU A 460 -59.73 -29.35 -56.38
CA LEU A 460 -60.97 -28.58 -56.24
C LEU A 460 -61.20 -27.61 -57.40
N LEU A 461 -60.15 -26.95 -57.88
CA LEU A 461 -60.23 -26.06 -59.05
C LEU A 461 -60.66 -26.82 -60.31
N GLU A 462 -60.08 -28.00 -60.55
CA GLU A 462 -60.43 -28.86 -61.67
C GLU A 462 -61.92 -29.29 -61.64
N LYS A 463 -62.44 -29.65 -60.45
CA LYS A 463 -63.87 -29.98 -60.28
C LYS A 463 -64.79 -28.81 -60.56
N VAL A 464 -64.41 -27.59 -60.18
CA VAL A 464 -65.19 -26.37 -60.48
C VAL A 464 -65.21 -26.11 -61.99
N GLU A 465 -64.08 -26.28 -62.69
CA GLU A 465 -63.99 -26.14 -64.13
C GLU A 465 -64.83 -27.19 -64.88
N ALA A 466 -64.79 -28.45 -64.45
CA ALA A 466 -65.63 -29.51 -65.01
C ALA A 466 -67.14 -29.23 -64.86
N ILE A 467 -67.56 -28.63 -63.74
CA ILE A 467 -68.95 -28.21 -63.51
C ILE A 467 -69.34 -27.06 -64.45
N GLN A 468 -68.44 -26.10 -64.69
CA GLN A 468 -68.67 -25.00 -65.63
C GLN A 468 -68.81 -25.52 -67.08
N GLN A 469 -67.94 -26.44 -67.51
CA GLN A 469 -68.01 -27.04 -68.86
C GLN A 469 -69.27 -27.86 -69.09
N LYS A 470 -69.70 -28.67 -68.10
CA LYS A 470 -70.98 -29.39 -68.19
C LYS A 470 -72.16 -28.43 -68.31
N LYS A 471 -72.12 -27.31 -67.58
CA LYS A 471 -73.17 -26.29 -67.56
C LYS A 471 -73.25 -25.52 -68.88
N SER A 472 -72.12 -25.13 -69.50
CA SER A 472 -72.14 -24.48 -70.82
C SER A 472 -72.72 -25.42 -71.89
N SER A 473 -72.34 -26.70 -71.89
CA SER A 473 -72.89 -27.68 -72.83
C SER A 473 -74.41 -27.90 -72.69
N LEU A 474 -74.97 -27.73 -71.49
CA LEU A 474 -76.40 -27.82 -71.22
C LEU A 474 -77.14 -26.52 -71.59
N ALA A 475 -76.53 -25.37 -71.33
CA ALA A 475 -77.09 -24.06 -71.68
C ALA A 475 -77.16 -23.85 -73.21
N ASP A 476 -76.22 -24.43 -73.95
CA ASP A 476 -76.21 -24.38 -75.43
C ASP A 476 -77.28 -25.31 -76.06
N LYS A 477 -77.73 -26.34 -75.34
CA LYS A 477 -78.72 -27.32 -75.84
C LYS A 477 -80.19 -26.92 -75.63
N VAL A 478 -80.52 -25.97 -74.74
CA VAL A 478 -81.92 -25.76 -74.30
C VAL A 478 -82.44 -24.31 -74.47
N GLY A 479 -81.71 -23.44 -75.15
CA GLY A 479 -82.23 -22.13 -75.59
C GLY A 479 -82.36 -21.05 -74.50
N PHE A 480 -82.59 -19.82 -74.96
CA PHE A 480 -82.38 -18.53 -74.25
C PHE A 480 -83.04 -18.40 -72.85
N PHE A 481 -84.12 -19.14 -72.57
CA PHE A 481 -84.86 -19.06 -71.31
C PHE A 481 -84.12 -19.63 -70.09
N LEU A 482 -83.23 -20.61 -70.25
CA LEU A 482 -82.44 -21.14 -69.12
C LEU A 482 -81.17 -20.33 -68.83
N LYS A 483 -80.70 -19.50 -69.78
CA LYS A 483 -79.53 -18.63 -69.55
C LYS A 483 -79.78 -17.66 -68.39
N GLN A 484 -80.98 -17.06 -68.31
CA GLN A 484 -81.35 -16.17 -67.20
C GLN A 484 -81.40 -16.89 -65.84
N PHE A 485 -81.81 -18.16 -65.79
CA PHE A 485 -81.83 -18.95 -64.55
C PHE A 485 -80.44 -19.27 -64.00
N PHE A 486 -79.42 -19.26 -64.87
CA PHE A 486 -78.06 -19.65 -64.54
C PHE A 486 -77.10 -18.49 -64.23
N LEU A 487 -77.44 -17.25 -64.62
CA LEU A 487 -76.66 -16.03 -64.35
C LEU A 487 -76.37 -15.82 -62.86
N GLY A 488 -77.36 -16.04 -61.98
CA GLY A 488 -77.17 -15.92 -60.52
C GLY A 488 -76.26 -16.99 -59.90
N LYS A 489 -76.14 -18.16 -60.53
CA LYS A 489 -75.24 -19.25 -60.10
C LYS A 489 -73.82 -19.08 -60.64
N ASP A 490 -73.64 -18.44 -61.80
CA ASP A 490 -72.31 -18.14 -62.35
C ASP A 490 -71.54 -17.10 -61.54
N HIS A 491 -72.26 -16.10 -60.99
CA HIS A 491 -71.64 -15.17 -60.05
C HIS A 491 -71.11 -15.91 -58.80
N LYS A 492 -71.90 -16.82 -58.21
CA LYS A 492 -71.46 -17.63 -57.06
C LYS A 492 -70.26 -18.53 -57.39
N LEU A 493 -70.22 -19.16 -58.56
CA LEU A 493 -69.10 -20.01 -58.98
C LEU A 493 -67.83 -19.20 -59.23
N SER A 494 -67.90 -18.04 -59.88
CA SER A 494 -66.74 -17.16 -60.09
C SER A 494 -66.18 -16.62 -58.77
N VAL A 495 -67.05 -16.29 -57.81
CA VAL A 495 -66.67 -15.88 -56.45
C VAL A 495 -65.99 -17.05 -55.71
N ILE A 496 -66.50 -18.27 -55.84
CA ILE A 496 -65.88 -19.47 -55.27
C ILE A 496 -64.49 -19.72 -55.88
N GLN A 497 -64.35 -19.61 -57.21
CA GLN A 497 -63.08 -19.82 -57.91
C GLN A 497 -62.04 -18.74 -57.53
N LYS A 498 -62.46 -17.47 -57.41
CA LYS A 498 -61.61 -16.38 -56.93
C LYS A 498 -61.20 -16.56 -55.46
N LYS A 499 -62.12 -17.04 -54.60
CA LYS A 499 -61.82 -17.40 -53.21
C LYS A 499 -60.84 -18.57 -53.13
N MET A 500 -60.97 -19.61 -53.97
CA MET A 500 -60.01 -20.72 -54.03
C MET A 500 -58.64 -20.29 -54.56
N LYS A 501 -58.56 -19.37 -55.53
CA LYS A 501 -57.29 -18.79 -56.04
C LYS A 501 -56.58 -17.87 -55.05
N ASN A 502 -57.28 -17.37 -54.02
CA ASN A 502 -56.71 -16.52 -52.98
C ASN A 502 -56.71 -17.17 -51.59
N MET A 503 -56.99 -18.47 -51.51
CA MET A 503 -57.09 -19.20 -50.24
C MET A 503 -55.70 -19.44 -49.66
N GLU A 504 -55.42 -18.91 -48.47
CA GLU A 504 -54.19 -19.20 -47.70
C GLU A 504 -54.26 -20.63 -47.14
N ILE A 505 -53.12 -21.30 -47.00
CA ILE A 505 -53.05 -22.73 -46.65
C ILE A 505 -53.76 -23.03 -45.32
N ASN A 506 -53.72 -22.11 -44.36
CA ASN A 506 -54.44 -22.20 -43.08
C ASN A 506 -55.96 -22.37 -43.22
N SER A 507 -56.55 -21.90 -44.32
CA SER A 507 -57.98 -22.07 -44.61
C SER A 507 -58.33 -23.38 -45.32
N VAL A 508 -57.34 -24.08 -45.91
CA VAL A 508 -57.50 -25.45 -46.44
C VAL A 508 -57.62 -26.46 -45.27
N ILE A 509 -56.86 -26.24 -44.19
CA ILE A 509 -56.86 -27.07 -42.97
C ILE A 509 -58.27 -27.18 -42.36
N LYS A 510 -58.94 -26.04 -42.16
CA LYS A 510 -60.30 -25.99 -41.58
C LYS A 510 -61.35 -26.73 -42.41
N ILE A 511 -61.17 -26.84 -43.73
CA ILE A 511 -62.09 -27.54 -44.63
C ILE A 511 -61.87 -29.06 -44.58
N GLN A 512 -60.61 -29.49 -44.40
CA GLN A 512 -60.26 -30.90 -44.32
C GLN A 512 -60.65 -31.50 -42.96
N GLU A 513 -60.43 -30.78 -41.86
CA GLU A 513 -60.90 -31.17 -40.52
C GLU A 513 -62.43 -31.32 -40.44
N ALA A 514 -63.17 -30.43 -41.10
CA ALA A 514 -64.64 -30.50 -41.17
C ALA A 514 -65.17 -31.74 -41.92
N LYS A 515 -64.34 -32.39 -42.76
CA LYS A 515 -64.67 -33.67 -43.41
C LYS A 515 -64.24 -34.87 -42.57
N THR A 516 -63.09 -34.82 -41.89
CA THR A 516 -62.60 -35.93 -41.07
C THR A 516 -63.49 -36.15 -39.83
N VAL A 517 -64.01 -35.08 -39.22
CA VAL A 517 -64.95 -35.16 -38.09
C VAL A 517 -66.29 -35.81 -38.47
N LYS A 518 -66.65 -35.85 -39.77
CA LYS A 518 -67.86 -36.53 -40.25
C LYS A 518 -67.68 -38.01 -40.58
N ILE A 519 -66.48 -38.57 -40.47
CA ILE A 519 -66.19 -39.99 -40.75
C ILE A 519 -65.92 -40.79 -39.46
N GLN A 520 -65.91 -40.12 -38.29
CA GLN A 520 -65.81 -40.76 -36.97
C GLN A 520 -67.06 -40.53 -36.07
N LEU A 521 -68.23 -40.31 -36.68
CA LEU A 521 -69.54 -40.42 -36.01
C LEU A 521 -70.40 -41.45 -36.73
#